data_AF-A0A5C9AC37-F1
#
_entry.id   AF-A0A5C9AC37-F1
#
_cell.length_a   1.000
_cell.length_b   1.000
_cell.length_c   1.000
_cell.angle_alpha   90.00
_cell.angle_beta   90.00
_cell.angle_gamma   90.00
#
_symmetry.space_group_name_H-M   'P 1'
#
loop_
_entity.id
_entity.type
_entity.pdbx_description
1 polymer ?
#
loop_
_entity_poly.entity_id
_entity_poly.type
_entity_poly.pdbx_seq_one_letter_code
_entity_poly.pdbx_strand_id
1 'polypeptide(L)'
;EGLPGDPLEAYQQLRWTRNSQGVQLTNPTPYYINLIQVSVNGKALSNVGVVPPKSQRQTSWCQAIAPCHVAWRAINDYGGLSAKKEQNLP
;
A
#
# COMPACT_ATOMS: atom_id res chain seq x y z
N GLU A 1 -12.83 -23.91 -6.66
CA GLU A 1 -11.89 -23.53 -5.58
C GLU A 1 -11.94 -22.02 -5.37
N GLY A 2 -11.62 -21.54 -4.16
CA GLY A 2 -11.59 -20.12 -3.82
C GLY A 2 -10.23 -19.46 -4.07
N LEU A 3 -10.16 -18.12 -3.95
CA LEU A 3 -8.90 -17.40 -4.02
C LEU A 3 -7.98 -17.81 -2.84
N PRO A 4 -6.66 -17.97 -3.06
CA PRO A 4 -5.74 -18.34 -2.00
C PRO A 4 -5.43 -17.19 -1.03
N GLY A 5 -5.31 -17.52 0.25
CA GLY A 5 -4.95 -16.59 1.34
C GLY A 5 -6.16 -16.05 2.10
N ASP A 6 -5.90 -15.11 3.01
CA ASP A 6 -6.94 -14.39 3.77
C ASP A 6 -7.12 -12.97 3.21
N PRO A 7 -8.32 -12.60 2.70
CA PRO A 7 -8.59 -11.24 2.25
C PRO A 7 -8.38 -10.19 3.35
N LEU A 8 -8.61 -10.53 4.62
CA LEU A 8 -8.41 -9.62 5.76
C LEU A 8 -6.94 -9.30 5.99
N GLU A 9 -6.03 -10.17 5.55
CA GLU A 9 -4.58 -9.99 5.68
C GLU A 9 -3.91 -9.51 4.39
N ALA A 10 -4.62 -9.50 3.26
CA ALA A 10 -4.05 -9.18 1.94
C ALA A 10 -3.34 -7.82 1.91
N TYR A 11 -3.89 -6.81 2.58
CA TYR A 11 -3.31 -5.47 2.67
C TYR A 11 -1.93 -5.42 3.35
N GLN A 12 -1.61 -6.42 4.19
CA GLN A 12 -0.31 -6.53 4.85
C GLN A 12 0.79 -7.01 3.91
N GLN A 13 0.40 -7.67 2.81
CA GLN A 13 1.31 -8.21 1.80
C GLN A 13 1.69 -7.19 0.72
N LEU A 14 1.11 -5.99 0.78
CA LEU A 14 1.55 -4.88 -0.07
C LEU A 14 3.02 -4.60 0.15
N ARG A 15 3.75 -4.46 -0.96
CA ARG A 15 5.18 -4.15 -0.95
C ARG A 15 5.39 -2.75 -1.49
N TRP A 16 6.00 -1.90 -0.69
CA TRP A 16 6.47 -0.58 -1.10
C TRP A 16 7.97 -0.65 -1.36
N THR A 17 8.41 -0.26 -2.55
CA THR A 17 9.82 -0.26 -2.92
C THR A 17 10.18 1.07 -3.56
N ARG A 18 11.26 1.71 -3.09
CA ARG A 18 11.77 2.93 -3.70
C ARG A 18 12.58 2.62 -4.95
N ASN A 19 12.43 3.43 -5.98
CA ASN A 19 13.25 3.45 -7.18
C ASN A 19 13.57 4.92 -7.57
N SER A 20 14.28 5.11 -8.68
CA SER A 20 14.66 6.45 -9.16
C SER A 20 13.48 7.34 -9.54
N GLN A 21 12.31 6.77 -9.80
CA GLN A 21 11.09 7.50 -10.19
C GLN A 21 10.21 7.87 -8.98
N GLY A 22 10.45 7.25 -7.82
CA GLY A 22 9.66 7.45 -6.60
C GLY A 22 9.45 6.12 -5.88
N VAL A 23 8.19 5.76 -5.59
CA VAL A 23 7.88 4.49 -4.92
C VAL A 23 6.94 3.65 -5.77
N GLN A 24 7.29 2.38 -5.91
CA GLN A 24 6.46 1.36 -6.51
C GLN A 24 5.69 0.61 -5.42
N LEU A 25 4.37 0.60 -5.57
CA LEU A 25 3.46 -0.19 -4.77
C LEU A 25 3.10 -1.47 -5.52
N THR A 26 3.39 -2.63 -4.95
CA THR A 26 3.06 -3.94 -5.52
C THR A 26 2.02 -4.65 -4.67
N ASN A 27 0.94 -5.12 -5.31
CA ASN A 27 -0.01 -6.05 -4.72
C ASN A 27 0.24 -7.47 -5.26
N PRO A 28 0.92 -8.36 -4.50
CA PRO A 28 1.14 -9.73 -4.93
C PRO A 28 -0.06 -10.64 -4.69
N THR A 29 -1.14 -10.16 -4.07
CA THR A 29 -2.29 -10.98 -3.66
C THR A 29 -3.32 -11.09 -4.78
N PRO A 30 -4.26 -12.05 -4.70
CA PRO A 30 -5.38 -12.14 -5.62
C PRO A 30 -6.56 -11.21 -5.26
N TYR A 31 -6.42 -10.33 -4.26
CA TYR A 31 -7.50 -9.48 -3.76
C TYR A 31 -7.32 -8.01 -4.17
N TYR A 32 -8.44 -7.31 -4.36
CA TYR A 32 -8.44 -5.86 -4.44
C TYR A 32 -8.21 -5.28 -3.04
N ILE A 33 -7.35 -4.26 -2.94
CA ILE A 33 -7.07 -3.60 -1.66
C ILE A 33 -7.47 -2.14 -1.74
N ASN A 34 -8.42 -1.74 -0.91
CA ASN A 34 -8.91 -0.37 -0.83
C ASN A 34 -8.06 0.42 0.17
N LEU A 35 -7.01 1.10 -0.30
CA LEU A 35 -6.11 1.86 0.58
C LEU A 35 -6.76 3.15 1.06
N ILE A 36 -6.63 3.41 2.36
CA ILE A 36 -7.12 4.61 3.04
C ILE A 36 -6.13 5.06 4.11
N GLN A 37 -6.19 6.34 4.49
CA GLN A 37 -5.28 6.94 5.49
C GLN A 37 -3.80 6.68 5.15
N VAL A 38 -3.43 6.87 3.89
CA VAL A 38 -2.04 6.73 3.45
C VAL A 38 -1.29 8.02 3.78
N SER A 39 -0.11 7.89 4.35
CA SER A 39 0.77 9.01 4.65
C SER A 39 2.21 8.69 4.31
N VAL A 40 2.93 9.73 3.91
CA VAL A 40 4.36 9.70 3.62
C VAL A 40 5.05 10.79 4.43
N ASN A 41 6.00 10.41 5.28
CA ASN A 41 6.69 11.31 6.20
C ASN A 41 5.71 12.17 7.03
N GLY A 42 4.63 11.55 7.50
CA GLY A 42 3.58 12.19 8.30
C GLY A 42 2.60 13.06 7.49
N LYS A 43 2.82 13.26 6.19
CA LYS A 43 1.89 14.00 5.32
C LYS A 43 0.91 13.06 4.65
N ALA A 44 -0.38 13.35 4.77
CA ALA A 44 -1.42 12.56 4.13
C ALA A 44 -1.28 12.63 2.59
N LEU A 45 -1.40 11.47 1.95
CA LEU A 45 -1.50 11.36 0.50
C LEU A 45 -2.96 11.24 0.09
N SER A 46 -3.40 12.10 -0.82
CA SER A 46 -4.68 11.93 -1.52
C SER A 46 -4.56 10.87 -2.61
N ASN A 47 -5.70 10.27 -2.99
CA ASN A 47 -5.86 9.46 -4.20
C ASN A 47 -5.03 8.16 -4.30
N VAL A 48 -4.73 7.50 -3.17
CA VAL A 48 -4.10 6.17 -3.23
C VAL A 48 -5.10 5.09 -3.64
N GLY A 49 -6.37 5.20 -3.27
CA GLY A 49 -7.48 4.43 -3.87
C GLY A 49 -7.28 2.92 -3.90
N VAL A 50 -7.81 2.27 -4.94
CA VAL A 50 -7.88 0.81 -5.05
C VAL A 50 -6.63 0.24 -5.73
N VAL A 51 -6.04 -0.80 -5.14
CA VAL A 51 -4.91 -1.55 -5.70
C VAL A 51 -5.41 -2.88 -6.25
N PRO A 52 -5.41 -3.10 -7.58
CA PRO A 52 -5.88 -4.36 -8.16
C PRO A 52 -5.04 -5.58 -7.78
N PRO A 53 -5.59 -6.80 -7.87
CA PRO A 53 -4.84 -8.05 -7.74
C PRO A 53 -3.64 -8.11 -8.67
N LYS A 54 -2.54 -8.72 -8.22
CA LYS A 54 -1.34 -9.00 -9.04
C LYS A 54 -0.84 -7.79 -9.84
N SER A 55 -0.98 -6.59 -9.29
CA SER A 55 -0.70 -5.34 -9.97
C SER A 55 0.41 -4.54 -9.31
N GLN A 56 0.91 -3.55 -10.04
CA GLN A 56 1.90 -2.60 -9.57
C GLN A 56 1.48 -1.18 -9.93
N ARG A 57 1.84 -0.22 -9.08
CA ARG A 57 1.62 1.20 -9.32
C ARG A 57 2.87 1.99 -9.00
N GLN A 58 3.31 2.83 -9.94
CA GLN A 58 4.39 3.78 -9.73
C GLN A 58 3.85 5.11 -9.18
N THR A 59 4.57 5.71 -8.23
CA THR A 59 4.33 7.05 -7.72
C THR A 59 5.51 7.97 -8.01
N SER A 60 5.33 9.29 -7.82
CA SER A 60 6.36 10.31 -8.03
C SER A 60 6.91 10.94 -6.75
N TRP A 61 6.52 10.43 -5.57
CA TRP A 61 7.01 10.92 -4.28
C TRP A 61 8.19 10.10 -3.76
N CYS A 62 8.92 10.65 -2.80
CA CYS A 62 10.11 10.04 -2.22
C CYS A 62 11.22 9.74 -3.23
N GLN A 63 11.43 10.61 -4.23
CA GLN A 63 12.53 10.49 -5.21
C GLN A 63 13.90 10.82 -4.62
N ALA A 64 13.95 11.69 -3.59
CA ALA A 64 15.21 12.04 -2.93
C ALA A 64 15.76 10.86 -2.11
N ILE A 65 17.08 10.79 -2.01
CA ILE A 65 17.83 9.85 -1.15
C ILE A 65 17.75 10.35 0.30
N ALA A 66 16.55 10.34 0.86
CA ALA A 66 16.26 10.64 2.25
C ALA A 66 15.25 9.61 2.75
N PRO A 67 15.30 9.18 4.03
CA PRO A 67 14.36 8.21 4.56
C PRO A 67 12.91 8.56 4.23
N CYS A 68 12.16 7.57 3.76
CA CYS A 68 10.75 7.73 3.44
C CYS A 68 9.91 6.75 4.24
N HIS A 69 9.19 7.28 5.22
CA HIS A 69 8.29 6.53 6.07
C HIS A 69 6.89 6.52 5.45
N VAL A 70 6.44 5.36 5.01
CA VAL A 70 5.11 5.14 4.45
C VAL A 70 4.24 4.47 5.51
N ALA A 71 3.04 4.99 5.75
CA ALA A 71 2.04 4.34 6.58
C ALA A 71 0.68 4.28 5.88
N TRP A 72 -0.06 3.19 6.05
CA TRP A 72 -1.34 2.98 5.40
C TRP A 72 -2.30 2.13 6.24
N ARG A 73 -3.59 2.24 5.91
CA ARG A 73 -4.66 1.33 6.30
C ARG A 73 -5.42 0.90 5.05
N ALA A 74 -6.31 -0.08 5.22
CA ALA A 74 -7.26 -0.46 4.19
C ALA A 74 -8.67 -0.54 4.78
N ILE A 75 -9.66 -0.46 3.91
CA ILE A 75 -11.03 -0.86 4.23
C ILE A 75 -11.11 -2.38 4.02
N ASN A 76 -11.52 -3.12 5.05
CA ASN A 76 -11.74 -4.56 4.96
C ASN A 76 -13.14 -4.89 4.42
N ASP A 77 -13.41 -6.17 4.17
CA ASP A 77 -14.67 -6.62 3.55
C ASP A 77 -15.92 -6.42 4.44
N TYR A 78 -15.72 -6.08 5.71
CA TYR A 78 -16.79 -5.71 6.65
C TYR A 78 -17.03 -4.19 6.70
N GLY A 79 -16.34 -3.40 5.86
CA GLY A 79 -16.41 -1.93 5.86
C GLY A 79 -15.61 -1.25 6.97
N GLY A 80 -14.89 -2.02 7.79
CA GLY A 80 -14.06 -1.53 8.88
C GLY A 80 -12.64 -1.14 8.42
N LEU A 81 -11.96 -0.34 9.24
CA LEU A 81 -10.55 -0.02 9.01
C LEU A 81 -9.65 -1.15 9.52
N SER A 82 -8.70 -1.58 8.69
CA SER A 82 -7.66 -2.51 9.09
C SER A 82 -6.70 -1.91 10.14
N ALA A 83 -5.86 -2.73 10.76
CA ALA A 83 -4.78 -2.23 11.59
C ALA A 83 -3.77 -1.44 10.74
N LYS A 84 -3.17 -0.40 11.32
CA LYS A 84 -2.16 0.43 10.65
C LYS A 84 -0.93 -0.42 10.30
N LYS A 85 -0.43 -0.27 9.07
CA LYS A 85 0.87 -0.78 8.63
C LYS A 85 1.77 0.39 8.27
N GLU A 86 3.06 0.18 8.46
CA GLU A 86 4.08 1.17 8.15
C GLU A 86 5.38 0.51 7.70
N GLN A 87 6.15 1.23 6.88
CA GLN A 87 7.40 0.77 6.31
C GLN A 87 8.34 1.96 6.10
N ASN A 88 9.58 1.81 6.55
CA ASN A 88 10.67 2.71 6.20
C ASN A 88 11.31 2.27 4.89
N LEU A 89 11.40 3.19 3.93
CA LEU A 89 12.07 3.00 2.66
C LEU A 89 13.44 3.70 2.71
N PRO A 90 14.52 3.02 2.30
CA PRO A 90 15.88 3.56 2.28
C PRO A 90 15.99 4.69 1.27
#